data_AF-A0A2J8GJE5-F1
#
_entry.id   AF-A0A2J8GJE5-F1
#
_cell.length_a   1.000
_cell.length_b   1.000
_cell.length_c   1.000
_cell.angle_alpha   90.00
_cell.angle_beta   90.00
_cell.angle_gamma   90.00
#
_symmetry.space_group_name_H-M   'P 1'
#
loop_
_entity.id
_entity.type
_entity.pdbx_description
1 polymer ?
#
loop_
_entity_poly.entity_id
_entity_poly.type
_entity_poly.pdbx_seq_one_letter_code
_entity_poly.pdbx_strand_id
1 'polypeptide(L)'
;MPINGQTLKDDGFTGFRSFDQLDINRVPRAPGLYVVLKPEGFERVFLAKSSGTRFKKRDPSLPKPALEAEWIDNADVLYIGKAGPGSTGNRGLRKHIQEFTDFGRGKPVGHWDGRLIWQLADSKSLIIAWKELAAEELNHAEAAYHAEFVRNYGKLPFANLVQARKKGV
;
A
#
# COMPACT_ATOMS: atom_id res chain seq x y z
N MET A 1 -17.94 -3.69 -8.78
CA MET A 1 -17.94 -2.23 -8.53
C MET A 1 -16.49 -1.79 -8.39
N PRO A 2 -16.12 -0.54 -8.74
CA PRO A 2 -14.75 -0.08 -8.57
C PRO A 2 -14.37 -0.07 -7.08
N ILE A 3 -13.15 -0.51 -6.76
CA ILE A 3 -12.63 -0.50 -5.39
C ILE A 3 -12.32 0.94 -5.00
N ASN A 4 -13.08 1.49 -4.05
CA ASN A 4 -12.93 2.85 -3.53
C ASN A 4 -13.11 2.89 -2.01
N GLY A 5 -13.01 4.10 -1.43
CA GLY A 5 -13.12 4.30 0.01
C GLY A 5 -14.44 3.80 0.62
N GLN A 6 -15.57 3.92 -0.09
CA GLN A 6 -16.86 3.45 0.40
C GLN A 6 -16.95 1.92 0.33
N THR A 7 -16.63 1.31 -0.81
CA THR A 7 -16.69 -0.15 -0.95
C THR A 7 -15.73 -0.84 0.01
N LEU A 8 -14.58 -0.24 0.32
CA LEU A 8 -13.64 -0.77 1.31
C LEU A 8 -14.21 -0.69 2.74
N LYS A 9 -14.94 0.37 3.10
CA LYS A 9 -15.64 0.44 4.40
C LYS A 9 -16.69 -0.65 4.51
N ASP A 10 -17.50 -0.81 3.47
CA ASP A 10 -18.56 -1.82 3.42
C ASP A 10 -17.99 -3.25 3.50
N ASP A 11 -16.77 -3.42 2.98
CA ASP A 11 -15.98 -4.66 3.04
C ASP A 11 -15.11 -4.78 4.32
N GLY A 12 -15.33 -3.93 5.33
CA GLY A 12 -14.76 -4.07 6.67
C GLY A 12 -13.34 -3.51 6.85
N PHE A 13 -12.85 -2.68 5.91
CA PHE A 13 -11.67 -1.87 6.20
C PHE A 13 -12.00 -0.79 7.24
N THR A 14 -11.00 -0.46 8.06
CA THR A 14 -11.06 0.57 9.09
C THR A 14 -9.79 1.43 9.03
N GLY A 15 -9.60 2.33 9.99
CA GLY A 15 -8.44 3.22 10.03
C GLY A 15 -8.72 4.52 9.30
N PHE A 16 -8.73 4.53 7.96
CA PHE A 16 -8.94 5.72 7.11
C PHE A 16 -8.34 7.00 7.73
N ARG A 17 -7.02 7.02 7.89
CA ARG A 17 -6.26 8.19 8.37
C ARG A 17 -5.21 8.56 7.35
N SER A 18 -4.92 9.84 7.21
CA SER A 18 -3.75 10.29 6.45
C SER A 18 -2.45 9.88 7.17
N PHE A 19 -1.34 9.76 6.43
CA PHE A 19 -0.05 9.37 7.01
C PHE A 19 0.51 10.37 8.03
N ASP A 20 0.16 11.66 7.92
CA ASP A 20 0.50 12.70 8.89
C ASP A 20 -0.28 12.57 10.22
N GLN A 21 -1.51 12.07 10.17
CA GLN A 21 -2.40 11.88 11.32
C GLN A 21 -2.37 10.45 11.89
N LEU A 22 -1.61 9.54 11.29
CA LEU A 22 -1.55 8.14 11.70
C LEU A 22 -0.84 7.98 13.06
N ASP A 23 -1.62 7.64 14.09
CA ASP A 23 -1.10 7.05 15.32
C ASP A 23 -0.93 5.54 15.13
N ILE A 24 0.32 5.08 15.06
CA ILE A 24 0.64 3.67 14.82
C ILE A 24 0.11 2.75 15.92
N ASN A 25 -0.08 3.25 17.15
CA ASN A 25 -0.57 2.42 18.26
C ASN A 25 -2.04 2.03 18.10
N ARG A 26 -2.80 2.78 17.29
CA ARG A 26 -4.19 2.46 16.94
C ARG A 26 -4.32 1.39 15.85
N VAL A 27 -3.23 1.06 15.16
CA VAL A 27 -3.22 -0.03 14.19
C VAL A 27 -3.21 -1.37 14.94
N PRO A 28 -4.07 -2.34 14.59
CA PRO A 28 -4.07 -3.67 15.18
C PRO A 28 -2.72 -4.39 15.03
N ARG A 29 -2.40 -5.27 15.97
CA ARG A 29 -1.22 -6.15 15.86
C ARG A 29 -1.49 -7.40 15.03
N ALA A 30 -2.76 -7.70 14.75
CA ALA A 30 -3.18 -8.86 14.00
C ALA A 30 -2.67 -8.82 12.55
N PRO A 31 -2.63 -9.98 11.85
CA PRO A 31 -2.41 -10.01 10.42
C PRO A 31 -3.57 -9.33 9.66
N GLY A 32 -3.30 -8.93 8.42
CA GLY A 32 -4.33 -8.29 7.60
C GLY A 32 -3.82 -7.73 6.28
N LEU A 33 -4.71 -7.05 5.58
CA LEU A 33 -4.38 -6.21 4.44
C LEU A 33 -4.42 -4.75 4.84
N TYR A 34 -3.61 -3.94 4.18
CA TYR A 34 -3.67 -2.50 4.27
C TYR A 34 -3.64 -1.89 2.87
N VAL A 35 -4.30 -0.74 2.72
CA VAL A 35 -4.46 -0.06 1.44
C VAL A 35 -4.08 1.41 1.59
N VAL A 36 -3.55 1.99 0.53
CA VAL A 36 -3.27 3.43 0.42
C VAL A 36 -4.21 4.01 -0.61
N LEU A 37 -4.93 5.07 -0.24
CA LEU A 37 -5.88 5.77 -1.09
C LEU A 37 -5.48 7.23 -1.28
N LYS A 38 -5.88 7.80 -2.42
CA LYS A 38 -5.87 9.25 -2.62
C LYS A 38 -7.02 9.90 -1.84
N PRO A 39 -6.80 11.03 -1.14
CA PRO A 39 -7.91 11.86 -0.68
C PRO A 39 -8.63 12.51 -1.86
N GLU A 40 -9.83 13.05 -1.59
CA GLU A 40 -10.53 13.87 -2.57
C GLU A 40 -9.68 15.10 -2.94
N GLY A 41 -9.65 15.45 -4.23
CA GLY A 41 -8.86 16.57 -4.73
C GLY A 41 -7.33 16.34 -4.78
N PHE A 42 -6.86 15.11 -4.57
CA PHE A 42 -5.42 14.82 -4.61
C PHE A 42 -4.78 15.15 -5.96
N GLU A 43 -3.74 15.98 -5.94
CA GLU A 43 -2.97 16.34 -7.13
C GLU A 43 -1.82 15.37 -7.40
N ARG A 44 -1.76 14.83 -8.62
CA ARG A 44 -0.67 13.96 -9.06
C ARG A 44 0.58 14.78 -9.38
N VAL A 45 1.46 14.91 -8.41
CA VAL A 45 2.80 15.48 -8.59
C VAL A 45 3.87 14.46 -8.20
N PHE A 46 4.73 14.11 -9.17
CA PHE A 46 5.83 13.18 -8.95
C PHE A 46 7.12 13.90 -8.57
N LEU A 47 7.80 13.39 -7.54
CA LEU A 47 9.14 13.80 -7.15
C LEU A 47 10.19 13.13 -8.03
N ALA A 48 11.25 13.88 -8.38
CA ALA A 48 12.40 13.34 -9.09
C ALA A 48 13.16 12.26 -8.28
N LYS A 49 13.09 12.34 -6.95
CA LYS A 49 13.67 11.35 -6.03
C LYS A 49 12.62 10.95 -4.99
N SER A 50 12.60 9.68 -4.64
CA SER A 50 11.79 9.17 -3.54
C SER A 50 12.24 9.77 -2.21
N SER A 51 11.29 9.99 -1.30
CA SER A 51 11.56 10.22 0.12
C SER A 51 12.01 8.94 0.85
N GLY A 52 11.84 7.78 0.19
CA GLY A 52 12.29 6.47 0.64
C GLY A 52 13.80 6.36 0.82
N THR A 53 14.25 5.64 1.84
CA THR A 53 15.68 5.38 2.05
C THR A 53 16.29 4.49 0.95
N ARG A 54 17.59 4.65 0.71
CA ARG A 54 18.37 3.68 -0.08
C ARG A 54 18.73 2.49 0.81
N PHE A 55 17.95 1.42 0.75
CA PHE A 55 18.30 0.17 1.41
C PHE A 55 19.27 -0.65 0.53
N LYS A 56 20.40 -1.09 1.10
CA LYS A 56 21.45 -1.87 0.39
C LYS A 56 21.90 -1.22 -0.93
N LYS A 57 22.08 0.12 -0.96
CA LYS A 57 22.47 0.92 -2.13
C LYS A 57 21.47 0.91 -3.31
N ARG A 58 20.27 0.36 -3.16
CA ARG A 58 19.24 0.38 -4.19
C ARG A 58 18.48 1.71 -4.14
N ASP A 59 18.37 2.41 -5.26
CA ASP A 59 17.56 3.62 -5.37
C ASP A 59 16.08 3.23 -5.55
N PRO A 60 15.16 3.63 -4.65
CA PRO A 60 13.75 3.36 -4.80
C PRO A 60 13.05 4.19 -5.89
N SER A 61 13.73 5.21 -6.41
CA SER A 61 13.17 6.13 -7.41
C SER A 61 13.07 5.50 -8.79
N LEU A 62 11.97 5.76 -9.48
CA LEU A 62 11.77 5.53 -10.91
C LEU A 62 11.76 6.85 -11.68
N PRO A 63 12.17 6.85 -12.96
CA PRO A 63 12.03 8.02 -13.82
C PRO A 63 10.56 8.33 -14.07
N LYS A 64 10.24 9.61 -14.32
CA LYS A 64 8.86 10.10 -14.50
C LYS A 64 8.01 9.27 -15.50
N PRO A 65 8.51 8.91 -16.71
CA PRO A 65 7.73 8.09 -17.65
C PRO A 65 7.32 6.72 -17.09
N ALA A 66 8.16 6.12 -16.24
CA ALA A 66 7.82 4.85 -15.59
C ALA A 66 6.76 5.03 -14.50
N LEU A 67 6.72 6.16 -13.79
CA LEU A 67 5.64 6.48 -12.86
C LEU A 67 4.32 6.74 -13.58
N GLU A 68 4.37 7.47 -14.70
CA GLU A 68 3.19 7.76 -15.53
C GLU A 68 2.58 6.49 -16.12
N ALA A 69 3.40 5.53 -16.53
CA ALA A 69 2.92 4.23 -17.03
C ALA A 69 2.08 3.47 -15.99
N GLU A 70 2.44 3.55 -14.71
CA GLU A 70 1.71 2.86 -13.63
C GLU A 70 0.46 3.62 -13.17
N TRP A 71 0.39 4.95 -13.35
CA TRP A 71 -0.69 5.77 -12.82
C TRP A 71 -2.06 5.56 -13.50
N ILE A 72 -3.15 5.52 -12.72
CA ILE A 72 -4.54 5.46 -13.19
C ILE A 72 -5.32 6.66 -12.63
N ASP A 73 -5.82 7.55 -13.48
CA ASP A 73 -6.47 8.79 -13.03
C ASP A 73 -7.77 8.56 -12.25
N ASN A 74 -8.58 7.58 -12.66
CA ASN A 74 -9.88 7.26 -12.06
C ASN A 74 -9.83 6.16 -10.98
N ALA A 75 -8.64 5.77 -10.50
CA ALA A 75 -8.50 4.84 -9.38
C ALA A 75 -8.25 5.61 -8.08
N ASP A 76 -8.95 5.20 -7.01
CA ASP A 76 -8.76 5.80 -5.68
C ASP A 76 -7.67 5.08 -4.89
N VAL A 77 -7.56 3.76 -5.07
CA VAL A 77 -6.56 2.91 -4.42
C VAL A 77 -5.24 2.96 -5.19
N LEU A 78 -4.18 3.38 -4.50
CA LEU A 78 -2.83 3.50 -5.04
C LEU A 78 -1.94 2.31 -4.69
N TYR A 79 -2.23 1.62 -3.59
CA TYR A 79 -1.45 0.48 -3.13
C TYR A 79 -2.30 -0.47 -2.29
N ILE A 80 -2.03 -1.77 -2.41
CA ILE A 80 -2.55 -2.84 -1.56
C ILE A 80 -1.37 -3.64 -1.04
N GLY A 81 -1.22 -3.72 0.27
CA GLY A 81 -0.16 -4.42 0.96
C GLY A 81 -0.68 -5.49 1.91
N LYS A 82 0.09 -6.55 2.07
CA LYS A 82 -0.17 -7.65 3.01
C LYS A 82 0.70 -7.54 4.25
N ALA A 83 0.11 -7.78 5.41
CA ALA A 83 0.78 -7.84 6.69
C ALA A 83 0.58 -9.22 7.33
N GLY A 84 1.59 -10.09 7.19
CA GLY A 84 1.58 -11.43 7.78
C GLY A 84 2.22 -11.49 9.17
N PRO A 85 2.08 -12.63 9.87
CA PRO A 85 2.65 -12.84 11.20
C PRO A 85 4.19 -12.91 11.22
N GLY A 86 4.82 -13.05 10.04
CA GLY A 86 6.26 -13.28 9.90
C GLY A 86 6.68 -14.68 10.37
N SER A 87 7.97 -14.99 10.26
CA SER A 87 8.50 -16.31 10.63
C SER A 87 8.40 -16.63 12.12
N THR A 88 8.33 -15.62 12.98
CA THR A 88 8.29 -15.77 14.44
C THR A 88 6.92 -15.51 15.06
N GLY A 89 5.88 -15.28 14.24
CA GLY A 89 4.52 -15.05 14.74
C GLY A 89 4.25 -13.65 15.32
N ASN A 90 5.27 -12.82 15.51
CA ASN A 90 5.20 -11.57 16.28
C ASN A 90 4.98 -10.31 15.42
N ARG A 91 4.59 -10.47 14.15
CA ARG A 91 4.33 -9.37 13.21
C ARG A 91 2.84 -9.31 12.83
N GLY A 92 2.48 -8.25 12.11
CA GLY A 92 1.12 -8.00 11.64
C GLY A 92 0.99 -6.56 11.15
N LEU A 93 -0.24 -6.07 11.03
CA LEU A 93 -0.58 -4.77 10.45
C LEU A 93 0.26 -3.63 11.02
N ARG A 94 0.30 -3.47 12.35
CA ARG A 94 1.08 -2.43 13.01
C ARG A 94 2.55 -2.42 12.58
N LYS A 95 3.21 -3.58 12.56
CA LYS A 95 4.63 -3.66 12.24
C LYS A 95 4.90 -3.36 10.76
N HIS A 96 4.07 -3.90 9.86
CA HIS A 96 4.21 -3.69 8.42
C HIS A 96 3.92 -2.24 8.03
N ILE A 97 2.85 -1.64 8.56
CA ILE A 97 2.52 -0.24 8.32
C ILE A 97 3.59 0.69 8.93
N GLN A 98 4.14 0.36 10.11
CA GLN A 98 5.24 1.13 10.69
C GLN A 98 6.48 1.10 9.80
N GLU A 99 6.86 -0.06 9.28
CA GLU A 99 8.01 -0.17 8.36
C GLU A 99 7.74 0.52 7.02
N PHE A 100 6.52 0.41 6.49
CA PHE A 100 6.13 1.13 5.28
C PHE A 100 6.27 2.64 5.45
N THR A 101 5.76 3.20 6.56
CA THR A 101 5.85 4.64 6.86
C THR A 101 7.26 5.09 7.23
N ASP A 102 8.02 4.27 7.96
CA ASP A 102 9.41 4.54 8.30
C ASP A 102 10.29 4.58 7.05
N PHE A 103 10.02 3.72 6.07
CA PHE A 103 10.68 3.75 4.78
C PHE A 103 10.50 5.10 4.10
N GLY A 104 9.26 5.59 3.98
CA GLY A 104 8.94 6.90 3.41
C GLY A 104 9.50 8.09 4.18
N ARG A 105 9.84 7.90 5.45
CA ARG A 105 10.53 8.89 6.30
C ARG A 105 12.06 8.79 6.22
N GLY A 106 12.59 7.99 5.29
CA GLY A 106 14.03 7.83 5.07
C GLY A 106 14.75 6.93 6.10
N LYS A 107 14.03 6.25 7.00
CA LYS A 107 14.66 5.35 7.98
C LYS A 107 15.17 4.06 7.31
N PRO A 108 16.26 3.47 7.81
CA PRO A 108 16.92 2.30 7.22
C PRO A 108 16.14 0.99 7.47
N VAL A 109 14.95 0.87 6.88
CA VAL A 109 14.10 -0.33 6.98
C VAL A 109 14.06 -1.07 5.64
N GLY A 110 14.07 -2.40 5.69
CA GLY A 110 14.06 -3.28 4.53
C GLY A 110 12.69 -3.44 3.89
N HIS A 111 11.95 -2.35 3.66
CA HIS A 111 10.67 -2.37 2.93
C HIS A 111 10.91 -1.95 1.47
N TRP A 112 10.39 -2.69 0.49
CA TRP A 112 10.60 -2.37 -0.93
C TRP A 112 9.31 -2.26 -1.75
N ASP A 113 8.30 -3.05 -1.40
CA ASP A 113 7.00 -3.00 -2.06
C ASP A 113 6.28 -1.69 -1.72
N GLY A 114 5.46 -1.20 -2.64
CA GLY A 114 4.75 0.07 -2.47
C GLY A 114 5.62 1.33 -2.55
N ARG A 115 6.93 1.22 -2.84
CA ARG A 115 7.88 2.36 -2.80
C ARG A 115 7.50 3.55 -3.67
N LEU A 116 6.70 3.35 -4.72
CA LEU A 116 6.24 4.41 -5.63
C LEU A 116 5.37 5.45 -4.90
N ILE A 117 4.68 5.05 -3.82
CA ILE A 117 3.94 5.98 -2.94
C ILE A 117 4.84 7.13 -2.49
N TRP A 118 6.11 6.84 -2.19
CA TRP A 118 7.07 7.80 -1.66
C TRP A 118 7.72 8.70 -2.73
N GLN A 119 7.32 8.56 -4.00
CA GLN A 119 7.61 9.52 -5.08
C GLN A 119 6.42 10.45 -5.39
N LEU A 120 5.34 10.39 -4.60
CA LEU A 120 4.27 11.39 -4.65
C LEU A 120 4.61 12.57 -3.74
N ALA A 121 4.52 13.79 -4.27
CA ALA A 121 4.93 15.00 -3.55
C ALA A 121 4.14 15.20 -2.26
N ASP A 122 2.83 14.97 -2.30
CA ASP A 122 1.95 15.05 -1.14
C ASP A 122 1.63 13.67 -0.53
N SER A 123 2.63 12.78 -0.49
CA SER A 123 2.45 11.43 0.06
C SER A 123 1.99 11.39 1.53
N LYS A 124 2.12 12.49 2.28
CA LYS A 124 1.67 12.59 3.69
C LYS A 124 0.15 12.70 3.83
N SER A 125 -0.54 13.27 2.84
CA SER A 125 -2.02 13.40 2.85
C SER A 125 -2.73 12.12 2.44
N LEU A 126 -2.00 11.17 1.81
CA LEU A 126 -2.55 9.89 1.41
C LEU A 126 -3.12 9.13 2.61
N ILE A 127 -4.27 8.49 2.37
CA ILE A 127 -5.07 7.81 3.39
C ILE A 127 -4.63 6.36 3.46
N ILE A 128 -4.38 5.86 4.66
CA ILE A 128 -4.19 4.44 4.94
C ILE A 128 -5.42 3.85 5.64
N ALA A 129 -5.81 2.66 5.19
CA ALA A 129 -6.85 1.85 5.82
C ALA A 129 -6.40 0.39 5.91
N TRP A 130 -7.01 -0.39 6.80
CA TRP A 130 -6.64 -1.79 7.03
C TRP A 130 -7.82 -2.67 7.36
N LYS A 131 -7.69 -3.97 7.09
CA LYS A 131 -8.65 -5.03 7.40
C LYS A 131 -7.90 -6.19 8.04
N GLU A 132 -8.30 -6.57 9.25
CA GLU A 132 -7.77 -7.77 9.91
C GLU A 132 -8.24 -9.02 9.17
N LEU A 133 -7.35 -9.99 9.00
CA LEU A 133 -7.63 -11.28 8.35
C LEU A 133 -6.81 -12.38 9.02
N ALA A 134 -7.31 -13.61 8.98
CA ALA A 134 -6.53 -14.76 9.44
C ALA A 134 -5.32 -14.96 8.52
N ALA A 135 -4.21 -15.49 9.06
CA ALA A 135 -2.94 -15.57 8.35
C ALA A 135 -3.04 -16.46 7.09
N GLU A 136 -3.85 -17.50 7.17
CA GLU A 136 -4.16 -18.46 6.10
C GLU A 136 -4.95 -17.83 4.95
N GLU A 137 -5.74 -16.78 5.21
CA GLU A 137 -6.57 -16.10 4.21
C GLU A 137 -5.79 -15.04 3.41
N LEU A 138 -4.70 -14.50 3.99
CA LEU A 138 -4.01 -13.33 3.46
C LEU A 138 -3.58 -13.45 1.99
N ASN A 139 -3.02 -14.59 1.61
CA ASN A 139 -2.54 -14.80 0.24
C ASN A 139 -3.71 -14.84 -0.75
N HIS A 140 -4.82 -15.46 -0.35
CA HIS A 140 -6.01 -15.52 -1.20
C HIS A 140 -6.63 -14.14 -1.32
N ALA A 141 -6.81 -13.43 -0.21
CA ALA A 141 -7.38 -12.09 -0.18
C ALA A 141 -6.56 -11.11 -1.01
N GLU A 142 -5.24 -11.02 -0.80
CA GLU A 142 -4.35 -10.15 -1.58
C GLU A 142 -4.45 -10.41 -3.09
N ALA A 143 -4.43 -11.68 -3.49
CA ALA A 143 -4.58 -12.06 -4.90
C ALA A 143 -5.99 -11.69 -5.44
N ALA A 144 -7.04 -11.82 -4.63
CA ALA A 144 -8.40 -11.46 -5.00
C ALA A 144 -8.56 -9.95 -5.23
N TYR A 145 -8.06 -9.09 -4.33
CA TYR A 145 -8.11 -7.63 -4.53
C TYR A 145 -7.29 -7.20 -5.74
N HIS A 146 -6.10 -7.76 -5.95
CA HIS A 146 -5.33 -7.46 -7.16
C HIS A 146 -6.07 -7.89 -8.43
N ALA A 147 -6.66 -9.09 -8.44
CA ALA A 147 -7.44 -9.56 -9.58
C ALA A 147 -8.68 -8.69 -9.84
N GLU A 148 -9.37 -8.25 -8.79
CA GLU A 148 -10.50 -7.34 -8.90
C GLU A 148 -10.09 -5.96 -9.41
N PHE A 149 -9.00 -5.41 -8.88
CA PHE A 149 -8.48 -4.14 -9.35
C PHE A 149 -8.12 -4.21 -10.84
N VAL A 150 -7.43 -5.28 -11.28
CA VAL A 150 -7.12 -5.52 -12.70
C VAL A 150 -8.39 -5.67 -13.55
N ARG A 151 -9.43 -6.35 -13.06
CA ARG A 151 -10.71 -6.44 -13.79
C ARG A 151 -11.37 -5.08 -14.01
N ASN A 152 -11.25 -4.15 -13.05
CA ASN A 152 -11.87 -2.83 -13.15
C ASN A 152 -11.02 -1.81 -13.91
N TYR A 153 -9.68 -1.90 -13.83
CA TYR A 153 -8.77 -0.86 -14.33
C TYR A 153 -7.73 -1.34 -15.37
N GLY A 154 -7.68 -2.64 -15.68
CA GLY A 154 -6.78 -3.23 -16.67
C GLY A 154 -5.33 -3.41 -16.22
N LYS A 155 -4.92 -2.83 -15.09
CA LYS A 155 -3.59 -2.96 -14.48
C LYS A 155 -3.67 -2.97 -12.95
N LEU A 156 -2.54 -3.14 -12.27
CA LEU A 156 -2.46 -3.11 -10.80
C LEU A 156 -2.58 -1.67 -10.24
N PRO A 157 -2.83 -1.51 -8.93
CA PRO A 157 -2.70 -0.21 -8.28
C PRO A 157 -1.31 0.38 -8.49
N PHE A 158 -1.23 1.70 -8.57
CA PHE A 158 -0.02 2.46 -8.92
C PHE A 158 1.29 1.92 -8.30
N ALA A 159 1.30 1.55 -7.02
CA ALA A 159 2.51 1.12 -6.33
C ALA A 159 2.66 -0.42 -6.19
N ASN A 160 1.76 -1.20 -6.80
CA ASN A 160 1.85 -2.66 -6.91
C ASN A 160 2.45 -3.03 -8.28
N LEU A 161 3.74 -3.35 -8.31
CA LEU A 161 4.45 -3.68 -9.57
C LEU A 161 4.44 -5.17 -9.93
N VAL A 162 4.04 -6.04 -8.99
CA VAL A 162 3.97 -7.48 -9.17
C VAL A 162 2.64 -7.96 -8.63
N GLN A 163 1.89 -8.68 -9.47
CA GLN A 163 0.60 -9.22 -9.08
C GLN A 163 0.80 -10.41 -8.13
N ALA A 164 0.13 -10.36 -6.97
CA ALA A 164 0.04 -11.51 -6.08
C ALA A 164 -0.65 -12.67 -6.79
N ARG A 165 -0.06 -13.86 -6.69
CA ARG A 165 -0.62 -15.10 -7.25
C ARG A 165 -1.25 -15.91 -6.12
N LYS A 166 -2.37 -16.58 -6.41
CA LYS A 166 -2.81 -17.70 -5.58
C LYS A 166 -1.69 -18.74 -5.59
N LYS A 167 -1.14 -19.11 -4.43
CA LYS A 167 -0.37 -20.35 -4.37
C LYS A 167 -1.35 -21.47 -4.73
N GLY A 168 -0.99 -22.29 -5.72
CA GLY A 168 -1.79 -23.43 -6.12
C GLY A 168 -2.07 -24.31 -4.91
N VAL A 169 -3.30 -24.80 -4.82
CA VAL A 169 -3.69 -25.92 -3.95
C VAL A 169 -2.84 -27.13 -4.33
#